data_AF-A0A6V7IQK9-F1
#
_entry.id   AF-A0A6V7IQK9-F1
#
_cell.length_a   1.000
_cell.length_b   1.000
_cell.length_c   1.000
_cell.angle_alpha   90.00
_cell.angle_beta   90.00
_cell.angle_gamma   90.00
#
_symmetry.space_group_name_H-M   'P 1'
#
loop_
_entity.id
_entity.type
_entity.pdbx_description
1 polymer ?
#
loop_
_entity_poly.entity_id
_entity_poly.type
_entity_poly.pdbx_seq_one_letter_code
_entity_poly.pdbx_strand_id
1 'polypeptide(L)' 'ARKLDMYNLGVFLREKYDTFLGDLYHPDFMEMRTTEYTLSMISGMLVDAGLWPPKGVQKWNPDLDWQPIPT' A
#
# COMPACT_ATOMS: atom_id res chain seq x y z
N ALA A 1 3.97 5.96 16.89
CA ALA A 1 4.92 4.84 16.81
C ALA A 1 4.39 3.79 15.84
N ARG A 2 3.72 2.71 16.27
CA ARG A 2 3.39 1.54 15.44
C ARG A 2 2.73 1.81 14.07
N LYS A 3 1.80 2.78 13.98
CA LYS A 3 1.15 3.10 12.69
C LYS A 3 2.12 3.66 11.65
N LEU A 4 2.99 4.58 12.08
CA LEU A 4 4.00 5.18 11.22
C LEU A 4 5.06 4.14 10.82
N ASP A 5 5.38 3.22 11.72
CA ASP A 5 6.33 2.13 11.45
C ASP A 5 5.83 1.21 10.32
N MET A 6 4.53 0.87 10.31
CA MET A 6 3.93 0.05 9.25
C MET A 6 3.85 0.80 7.91
N TYR A 7 3.51 2.09 7.94
CA TYR A 7 3.57 2.93 6.74
C TYR A 7 4.99 3.01 6.16
N ASN A 8 5.99 3.27 7.01
CA ASN A 8 7.39 3.36 6.60
C ASN A 8 7.93 2.01 6.10
N LEU A 9 7.43 0.88 6.62
CA LEU A 9 7.70 -0.44 6.05
C LEU A 9 7.19 -0.53 4.60
N GLY A 10 5.99 -0.03 4.32
CA GLY A 10 5.46 0.07 2.96
C GLY A 10 6.34 0.91 2.04
N VAL A 11 6.75 2.10 2.50
CA VAL A 11 7.66 2.98 1.75
C VAL A 11 9.00 2.30 1.47
N PHE A 12 9.58 1.63 2.46
CA PHE A 12 10.82 0.87 2.30
C PHE A 12 10.67 -0.25 1.25
N LEU A 13 9.56 -0.98 1.28
CA LEU A 13 9.27 -2.02 0.28
C LEU A 13 9.09 -1.42 -1.12
N ARG A 14 8.43 -0.27 -1.24
CA ARG A 14 8.29 0.46 -2.51
C ARG A 14 9.64 0.78 -3.11
N GLU A 15 10.52 1.41 -2.33
CA GLU A 15 11.87 1.79 -2.79
C GLU A 15 12.70 0.56 -3.17
N LYS A 16 12.63 -0.50 -2.37
CA LYS A 16 13.40 -1.72 -2.59
C LYS A 16 12.99 -2.50 -3.84
N TYR A 17 11.70 -2.50 -4.16
CA TYR A 17 11.13 -3.29 -5.25
C TYR A 17 10.56 -2.45 -6.40
N ASP A 18 10.89 -1.15 -6.47
CA ASP A 18 10.33 -0.19 -7.42
C ASP A 18 10.36 -0.70 -8.88
N THR A 19 11.52 -1.16 -9.33
CA THR A 19 11.73 -1.71 -10.67
C THR A 19 10.92 -2.97 -10.94
N PHE A 20 10.69 -3.81 -9.93
CA PHE A 20 9.96 -5.07 -10.07
C PHE A 20 8.44 -4.84 -10.06
N LEU A 21 7.96 -3.96 -9.19
CA LEU A 21 6.54 -3.69 -9.00
C LEU A 21 5.95 -2.80 -10.11
N GLY A 22 6.78 -1.95 -10.73
CA GLY A 22 6.31 -0.95 -11.69
C GLY A 22 5.54 0.18 -11.02
N ASP A 23 5.07 1.15 -11.82
CA ASP A 23 4.51 2.42 -11.29
C ASP A 23 3.10 2.33 -10.70
N LEU A 24 2.32 1.34 -11.10
CA LEU A 24 0.90 1.23 -10.77
C LEU A 24 0.63 -0.05 -9.98
N TYR A 25 -0.38 0.01 -9.11
CA TYR A 25 -0.90 -1.18 -8.45
C TYR A 25 -1.65 -2.08 -9.45
N HIS A 26 -1.45 -3.39 -9.41
CA HIS A 26 -2.14 -4.34 -10.29
C HIS A 26 -2.80 -5.47 -9.47
N PRO A 27 -4.14 -5.53 -9.40
CA PRO A 27 -4.83 -6.55 -8.61
C PRO A 27 -4.65 -7.98 -9.16
N ASP A 28 -4.25 -8.13 -10.43
CA ASP A 28 -4.02 -9.43 -11.06
C ASP A 28 -2.76 -10.15 -10.54
N PHE A 29 -1.81 -9.40 -9.96
CA PHE A 29 -0.50 -9.93 -9.55
C PHE A 29 -0.11 -9.60 -8.11
N MET A 30 -0.88 -8.72 -7.43
CA MET A 30 -0.63 -8.32 -6.05
C MET A 30 -1.84 -8.61 -5.17
N GLU A 31 -1.60 -9.40 -4.13
CA GLU A 31 -2.59 -9.73 -3.10
C GLU A 31 -1.95 -9.50 -1.72
N MET A 32 -2.60 -8.70 -0.88
CA MET A 32 -2.27 -8.60 0.54
C MET A 32 -3.20 -9.54 1.30
N ARG A 33 -2.65 -10.33 2.23
CA ARG A 33 -3.43 -11.21 3.10
C ARG A 33 -3.12 -10.91 4.55
N THR A 34 -4.16 -10.78 5.36
CA THR A 34 -4.04 -10.57 6.81
C THR A 34 -4.82 -11.61 7.60
N THR A 35 -4.54 -11.72 8.89
CA THR A 35 -5.46 -12.43 9.79
C THR A 35 -6.67 -11.54 10.08
N GLU A 36 -7.81 -12.14 10.42
CA GLU A 36 -9.07 -11.44 10.76
C GLU A 36 -9.03 -10.69 12.10
N TYR A 37 -7.84 -10.22 12.49
CA TYR A 37 -7.64 -9.37 13.65
C TYR A 37 -7.48 -7.92 13.22
N THR A 38 -8.21 -7.01 13.86
CA THR A 38 -8.27 -5.59 13.49
C THR A 38 -6.89 -4.94 13.39
N LEU A 39 -5.96 -5.26 14.30
CA LEU A 39 -4.61 -4.69 14.21
C LEU A 39 -3.81 -5.22 13.01
N SER A 40 -4.03 -6.47 12.61
CA SER A 40 -3.40 -7.06 11.42
C SER A 40 -3.90 -6.37 10.16
N MET A 41 -5.22 -6.21 10.03
CA MET A 41 -5.85 -5.49 8.91
C MET A 41 -5.36 -4.04 8.81
N ILE A 42 -5.37 -3.29 9.93
CA ILE A 42 -4.88 -1.90 9.96
C ILE A 42 -3.39 -1.84 9.58
N SER A 43 -2.59 -2.79 10.05
CA SER A 43 -1.16 -2.82 9.72
C SER A 43 -0.94 -3.10 8.24
N GLY A 44 -1.70 -4.03 7.64
CA GLY A 44 -1.68 -4.30 6.20
C GLY A 44 -2.05 -3.07 5.38
N MET A 45 -3.16 -2.41 5.71
CA MET A 45 -3.59 -1.18 5.04
C MET A 45 -2.56 -0.04 5.11
N LEU A 46 -1.82 0.07 6.23
CA LEU A 46 -0.76 1.06 6.37
C LEU A 46 0.46 0.74 5.50
N VAL A 47 0.85 -0.55 5.44
CA VAL A 47 1.91 -1.00 4.52
C VAL A 47 1.49 -0.71 3.08
N ASP A 48 0.26 -1.04 2.69
CA ASP A 48 -0.26 -0.79 1.35
C ASP A 48 -0.28 0.70 0.99
N ALA A 49 -0.66 1.57 1.93
CA ALA A 49 -0.63 3.02 1.72
C ALA A 49 0.78 3.57 1.42
N GLY A 50 1.82 2.99 2.04
CA GLY A 50 3.21 3.36 1.75
C GLY A 50 3.77 2.68 0.49
N LEU A 51 3.29 1.46 0.20
CA LEU A 51 3.76 0.65 -0.92
C LEU A 51 3.19 1.10 -2.26
N TRP A 52 1.96 1.62 -2.28
CA TRP A 52 1.20 1.91 -3.49
C TRP A 52 0.64 3.34 -3.54
N PRO A 53 1.51 4.37 -3.53
CA PRO A 53 1.06 5.74 -3.72
C PRO A 53 0.37 5.87 -5.10
N PRO A 54 -0.86 6.41 -5.17
CA PRO A 54 -1.61 6.42 -6.41
C PRO A 54 -0.97 7.36 -7.45
N LYS A 55 -0.83 6.87 -8.68
CA LYS A 55 -0.31 7.64 -9.83
C LYS A 55 -1.28 7.63 -11.00
N GLY A 56 -1.30 8.71 -11.77
CA GLY A 56 -2.08 8.83 -12.99
C GLY A 56 -3.56 8.46 -12.78
N VAL A 57 -4.04 7.45 -13.50
CA VAL A 57 -5.43 6.98 -13.45
C VAL A 57 -5.85 6.39 -12.10
N GLN A 58 -4.90 5.96 -11.26
CA GLN A 58 -5.19 5.44 -9.92
C GLN A 58 -5.39 6.53 -8.87
N LYS A 59 -5.05 7.79 -9.20
CA LYS A 59 -5.31 8.94 -8.34
C LYS A 59 -6.75 9.41 -8.53
N TRP A 60 -7.67 8.77 -7.81
CA TRP A 60 -9.10 9.07 -7.84
C TRP A 60 -9.46 10.39 -7.15
N ASN A 61 -8.62 10.84 -6.19
CA ASN A 61 -8.79 12.09 -5.47
C ASN A 61 -7.52 12.96 -5.61
N PRO A 62 -7.60 14.17 -6.18
CA PRO A 62 -6.46 15.07 -6.34
C PRO A 62 -5.77 15.46 -5.02
N ASP A 63 -6.55 15.58 -3.95
CA ASP A 63 -6.12 16.09 -2.65
C ASP A 63 -5.75 14.98 -1.65
N LEU A 64 -5.83 13.72 -2.07
CA LEU A 64 -5.57 12.56 -1.22
C LEU A 64 -4.72 11.51 -1.96
N ASP A 65 -3.47 11.35 -1.53
CA ASP A 65 -2.53 10.34 -2.03
C ASP A 65 -2.76 8.97 -1.38
N TRP A 66 -3.99 8.48 -1.47
CA TRP A 66 -4.39 7.15 -1.00
C TRP A 66 -5.40 6.51 -1.96
N GLN A 67 -5.28 5.20 -2.17
CA GLN A 67 -6.23 4.40 -2.93
C GLN A 67 -6.65 3.16 -2.13
N PRO A 68 -7.90 2.68 -2.29
CA PRO A 68 -8.33 1.44 -1.68
C PRO A 68 -7.61 0.25 -2.33
N ILE A 69 -7.02 -0.61 -1.51
CA ILE A 69 -6.40 -1.87 -1.93
C ILE A 69 -7.09 -3.02 -1.19
N PRO A 70 -7.63 -4.02 -1.91
CA PRO A 70 -8.30 -5.15 -1.28
C PRO A 70 -7.29 -5.98 -0.47
N THR A 71 -7.70 -6.33 0.76
CA THR A 71 -6.96 -7.13 1.75
C THR A 71 -7.73 -8.38 2.14
#